data_AF-A0A832MBS1-F1
#
_entry.id   AF-A0A832MBS1-F1
#
_cell.length_a   1.000
_cell.length_b   1.000
_cell.length_c   1.000
_cell.angle_alpha   90.00
_cell.angle_beta   90.00
_cell.angle_gamma   90.00
#
_symmetry.space_group_name_H-M   'P 1'
#
loop_
_entity.id
_entity.type
_entity.pdbx_description
1 polymer ?
#
loop_
_entity_poly.entity_id
_entity_poly.type
_entity_poly.pdbx_seq_one_letter_code
_entity_poly.pdbx_strand_id
1 'polypeptide(L)'
;MNSSLLCGAVLAVSLTAGVAAGQTKSDWPAPVKDFVPLKAGEHPRLFFRPADLPTLRDRAKTPEGKMIIERTKFLLDGADHVRDQGKFTLWDGAAFGFLFQVTGEQKYADLARQSVDAAWSGRRDKDGRYGVNPPDEPLRAGPSISAMAMAYDLAYTGWPADYRKEQAQKIMTWSQQVRKKGGKVSLEQLSLRPVNPNPISNHFGLQVGGAGITILALKGDPELTAEQQKLLEQYQAGVDKNLVKTFTYDHGQTGYFGEHAGPGTINTTWTITPLLAAERIAHGRDWLSNPAQRAPEWLTLRFVMQTLPTPKGPMYTNPTAGRGGYGGDEMQQDGGHHATYFCQGFGAVRPQYRPALQWVYEKFVEPLEQKQYAAQIPSGQKSFDAFGVPHRPMFSFVFWPIGQKAENPEKTMPKAVGDPHFGQYIFRNRWQDENDTIVAILFGARTDDKLRRMMVWSNGQQMTFGNVTPVTTGSGKVGKANVDNFVPLTDGSGSVSAGGSTIGVDYSGTSGAQVVVVMTGPAATGTLGGSADKTKSKVHTIESGGVKYSILTVDPSGKHPAPADNAGTVALGGQTIKLDGNKIVFGKSAAPLK
;
A
#
# COMPACT_ATOMS: atom_id res chain seq x y z
N MET A 1 16.57 49.25 -61.71
CA MET A 1 15.68 48.70 -60.67
C MET A 1 16.12 47.26 -60.46
N ASN A 2 17.03 47.04 -59.50
CA ASN A 2 17.60 45.72 -59.19
C ASN A 2 17.21 45.38 -57.75
N SER A 3 16.54 44.25 -57.54
CA SER A 3 16.20 43.72 -56.23
C SER A 3 17.09 42.51 -55.94
N SER A 4 17.94 42.65 -54.92
CA SER A 4 18.82 41.61 -54.39
C SER A 4 18.12 40.87 -53.24
N LEU A 5 18.08 39.53 -53.32
CA LEU A 5 17.72 38.65 -52.21
C LEU A 5 18.86 38.60 -51.19
N LEU A 6 18.56 38.82 -49.91
CA LEU A 6 19.46 38.53 -48.79
C LEU A 6 18.95 37.27 -48.05
N CYS A 7 19.80 36.24 -47.98
CA CYS A 7 19.62 35.07 -47.12
C CYS A 7 19.87 35.44 -45.64
N GLY A 8 18.87 35.24 -44.78
CA GLY A 8 19.03 35.28 -43.32
C GLY A 8 19.11 33.86 -42.75
N ALA A 9 20.27 33.48 -42.23
CA ALA A 9 20.45 32.24 -41.48
C ALA A 9 19.83 32.36 -40.08
N VAL A 10 18.89 31.47 -39.74
CA VAL A 10 18.32 31.35 -38.40
C VAL A 10 19.17 30.37 -37.59
N LEU A 11 19.95 30.90 -36.65
CA LEU A 11 20.72 30.14 -35.68
C LEU A 11 19.76 29.65 -34.56
N ALA A 12 19.43 28.36 -34.55
CA ALA A 12 18.65 27.75 -33.48
C ALA A 12 19.55 27.48 -32.25
N VAL A 13 19.60 28.42 -31.31
CA VAL A 13 20.24 28.20 -30.00
C VAL A 13 19.35 27.29 -29.17
N SER A 14 19.83 26.06 -28.95
CA SER A 14 19.20 25.08 -28.09
C SER A 14 19.49 25.41 -26.62
N LEU A 15 18.53 26.02 -25.92
CA LEU A 15 18.58 26.23 -24.47
C LEU A 15 18.32 24.90 -23.74
N THR A 16 19.38 24.14 -23.46
CA THR A 16 19.36 23.09 -22.44
C THR A 16 19.53 23.73 -21.06
N ALA A 17 18.44 24.21 -20.47
CA ALA A 17 18.42 24.58 -19.06
C ALA A 17 18.38 23.31 -18.20
N GLY A 18 19.55 22.84 -17.78
CA GLY A 18 19.68 21.89 -16.69
C GLY A 18 19.24 22.55 -15.38
N VAL A 19 17.96 22.45 -15.05
CA VAL A 19 17.44 22.85 -13.74
C VAL A 19 17.73 21.72 -12.75
N ALA A 20 18.98 21.63 -12.30
CA ALA A 20 19.27 21.05 -11.00
C ALA A 20 18.93 22.12 -9.94
N ALA A 21 17.63 22.40 -9.78
CA ALA A 21 17.16 23.18 -8.65
C ALA A 21 17.50 22.39 -7.39
N GLY A 22 18.35 22.94 -6.53
CA GLY A 22 18.52 22.47 -5.18
C GLY A 22 17.14 22.36 -4.55
N GLN A 23 16.62 21.14 -4.37
CA GLN A 23 15.41 20.92 -3.60
C GLN A 23 15.73 21.40 -2.19
N THR A 24 15.29 22.62 -1.87
CA THR A 24 15.12 23.07 -0.49
C THR A 24 14.39 21.94 0.21
N LYS A 25 15.01 21.35 1.23
CA LYS A 25 14.46 20.25 2.03
C LYS A 25 13.02 20.63 2.38
N SER A 26 12.05 20.11 1.64
CA SER A 26 10.66 20.50 1.81
C SER A 26 10.26 20.07 3.20
N ASP A 27 9.60 20.95 3.96
CA ASP A 27 8.98 20.58 5.22
C ASP A 27 8.04 19.40 4.96
N TRP A 28 8.48 18.20 5.35
CA TRP A 28 7.74 16.95 5.17
C TRP A 28 7.53 16.32 6.55
N PRO A 29 6.28 16.08 6.96
CA PRO A 29 5.03 16.30 6.21
C PRO A 29 4.73 17.78 5.90
N ALA A 30 4.07 18.05 4.78
CA ALA A 30 3.71 19.42 4.40
C ALA A 30 2.43 19.86 5.12
N PRO A 31 2.19 21.17 5.32
CA PRO A 31 0.90 21.63 5.80
C PRO A 31 -0.22 21.31 4.78
N VAL A 32 -1.39 20.89 5.28
CA VAL A 32 -2.61 20.77 4.47
C VAL A 32 -3.09 22.16 4.10
N LYS A 33 -3.29 22.40 2.80
CA LYS A 33 -3.83 23.68 2.29
C LYS A 33 -5.19 23.96 2.94
N ASP A 34 -5.38 25.21 3.38
CA ASP A 34 -6.63 25.69 3.99
C ASP A 34 -7.03 24.94 5.26
N PHE A 35 -6.07 24.31 5.95
CA PHE A 35 -6.32 23.62 7.20
C PHE A 35 -6.81 24.58 8.29
N VAL A 36 -7.94 24.22 8.90
CA VAL A 36 -8.48 24.90 10.07
C VAL A 36 -8.04 24.12 11.30
N PRO A 37 -7.35 24.72 12.29
CA PRO A 37 -7.04 24.02 13.54
C PRO A 37 -8.28 23.47 14.24
N LEU A 38 -8.10 22.38 15.01
CA LEU A 38 -9.17 21.82 15.84
C LEU A 38 -9.55 22.81 16.94
N LYS A 39 -10.85 22.93 17.23
CA LYS A 39 -11.32 23.60 18.44
C LYS A 39 -11.10 22.67 19.65
N ALA A 40 -10.97 23.26 20.83
CA ALA A 40 -10.89 22.49 22.07
C ALA A 40 -12.16 21.62 22.22
N GLY A 41 -11.97 20.31 22.46
CA GLY A 41 -13.06 19.34 22.61
C GLY A 41 -13.82 19.02 21.32
N GLU A 42 -13.28 19.39 20.16
CA GLU A 42 -13.89 19.07 18.87
C GLU A 42 -13.76 17.57 18.57
N HIS A 43 -14.91 16.90 18.49
CA HIS A 43 -15.04 15.50 18.11
C HIS A 43 -16.31 15.26 17.29
N PRO A 44 -16.33 14.31 16.35
CA PRO A 44 -15.19 13.48 15.93
C PRO A 44 -14.13 14.31 15.20
N ARG A 45 -12.90 13.80 15.12
CA ARG A 45 -11.78 14.54 14.49
C ARG A 45 -10.77 13.67 13.76
N LEU A 46 -10.75 12.36 14.00
CA LEU A 46 -9.76 11.49 13.38
C LEU A 46 -10.00 11.35 11.87
N PHE A 47 -11.22 11.07 11.45
CA PHE A 47 -11.50 10.72 10.04
C PHE A 47 -12.47 11.67 9.34
N PHE A 48 -13.17 12.49 10.12
CA PHE A 48 -14.05 13.57 9.68
C PHE A 48 -14.32 14.46 10.89
N ARG A 49 -14.76 15.69 10.65
CA ARG A 49 -15.03 16.70 11.67
C ARG A 49 -16.53 16.93 11.82
N PRO A 50 -17.01 17.62 12.87
CA PRO A 50 -18.43 17.95 13.00
C PRO A 50 -18.96 18.75 11.82
N ALA A 51 -18.10 19.59 11.21
CA ALA A 51 -18.43 20.38 10.02
C ALA A 51 -18.72 19.50 8.78
N ASP A 52 -18.21 18.26 8.74
CA ASP A 52 -18.43 17.33 7.63
C ASP A 52 -19.74 16.53 7.78
N LEU A 53 -20.32 16.48 8.98
CA LEU A 53 -21.49 15.67 9.29
C LEU A 53 -22.71 15.96 8.40
N PRO A 54 -23.05 17.20 8.04
CA PRO A 54 -24.16 17.46 7.11
C PRO A 54 -23.96 16.73 5.77
N THR A 55 -22.78 16.89 5.16
CA THR A 55 -22.41 16.22 3.90
C THR A 55 -22.40 14.70 4.04
N LEU A 56 -21.87 14.18 5.16
CA LEU A 56 -21.84 12.74 5.42
C LEU A 56 -23.24 12.17 5.64
N ARG A 57 -24.15 12.89 6.30
CA ARG A 57 -25.56 12.49 6.45
C ARG A 57 -26.32 12.55 5.14
N ASP A 58 -25.99 13.48 4.24
CA ASP A 58 -26.54 13.47 2.89
C ASP A 58 -26.00 12.29 2.07
N ARG A 59 -24.71 12.00 2.20
CA ARG A 59 -24.10 10.80 1.62
C ARG A 59 -24.77 9.52 2.13
N ALA A 60 -25.16 9.46 3.41
CA ALA A 60 -25.89 8.32 3.98
C ALA A 60 -27.24 8.05 3.30
N LYS A 61 -27.82 9.03 2.60
CA LYS A 61 -29.10 8.89 1.87
C LYS A 61 -28.91 8.29 0.48
N THR A 62 -27.70 8.34 -0.08
CA THR A 62 -27.37 7.75 -1.40
C THR A 62 -27.48 6.22 -1.37
N PRO A 63 -27.72 5.54 -2.51
CA PRO A 63 -27.74 4.08 -2.56
C PRO A 63 -26.47 3.43 -1.98
N GLU A 64 -25.30 3.94 -2.37
CA GLU A 64 -24.00 3.46 -1.89
C GLU A 64 -23.80 3.74 -0.40
N GLY A 65 -24.17 4.94 0.07
CA GLY A 65 -24.11 5.27 1.49
C GLY A 65 -24.96 4.34 2.35
N LYS A 66 -26.19 4.03 1.91
CA LYS A 66 -27.06 3.06 2.57
C LYS A 66 -26.44 1.67 2.60
N MET A 67 -25.88 1.20 1.48
CA MET A 67 -25.21 -0.11 1.41
C MET A 67 -24.03 -0.20 2.39
N ILE A 68 -23.23 0.85 2.53
CA ILE A 68 -22.09 0.86 3.46
C ILE A 68 -22.56 0.86 4.93
N ILE A 69 -23.64 1.58 5.26
CA ILE A 69 -24.24 1.58 6.60
C ILE A 69 -24.80 0.19 6.92
N GLU A 70 -25.55 -0.43 6.01
CA GLU A 70 -26.04 -1.80 6.19
C GLU A 70 -24.90 -2.81 6.29
N ARG A 71 -23.81 -2.62 5.54
CA ARG A 71 -22.59 -3.43 5.67
C ARG A 71 -22.00 -3.32 7.08
N THR A 72 -22.02 -2.13 7.67
CA THR A 72 -21.57 -1.89 9.05
C THR A 72 -22.43 -2.67 10.04
N LYS A 73 -23.76 -2.56 9.93
CA LYS A 73 -24.70 -3.28 10.79
C LYS A 73 -24.56 -4.79 10.66
N PHE A 74 -24.41 -5.29 9.43
CA PHE A 74 -24.16 -6.71 9.16
C PHE A 74 -22.91 -7.22 9.88
N LEU A 75 -21.79 -6.49 9.82
CA LEU A 75 -20.56 -6.87 10.52
C LEU A 75 -20.67 -6.76 12.04
N LEU A 76 -21.64 -6.00 12.54
CA LEU A 76 -22.02 -5.88 13.95
C LEU A 76 -23.13 -6.87 14.36
N ASP A 77 -23.39 -7.91 13.57
CA ASP A 77 -24.42 -8.92 13.87
C ASP A 77 -25.82 -8.30 14.06
N GLY A 78 -26.16 -7.33 13.20
CA GLY A 78 -27.42 -6.58 13.22
C GLY A 78 -27.33 -5.21 13.89
N ALA A 79 -26.27 -4.95 14.67
CA ALA A 79 -26.07 -3.70 15.43
C ALA A 79 -27.13 -3.40 16.50
N ASP A 80 -27.78 -4.43 17.04
CA ASP A 80 -28.77 -4.29 18.11
C ASP A 80 -28.17 -4.48 19.51
N HIS A 81 -26.99 -5.08 19.61
CA HIS A 81 -26.31 -5.39 20.87
C HIS A 81 -24.78 -5.45 20.67
N VAL A 82 -24.02 -5.40 21.77
CA VAL A 82 -22.58 -5.68 21.74
C VAL A 82 -22.37 -7.17 21.51
N ARG A 83 -21.58 -7.52 20.48
CA ARG A 83 -21.35 -8.92 20.09
C ARG A 83 -20.75 -9.76 21.21
N ASP A 84 -21.12 -11.04 21.23
CA ASP A 84 -20.64 -12.02 22.18
C ASP A 84 -19.14 -12.34 22.02
N GLN A 85 -18.57 -12.96 23.06
CA GLN A 85 -17.19 -13.46 23.02
C GLN A 85 -17.00 -14.41 21.82
N GLY A 86 -15.88 -14.25 21.11
CA GLY A 86 -15.58 -15.02 19.89
C GLY A 86 -16.08 -14.36 18.60
N LYS A 87 -17.06 -13.45 18.68
CA LYS A 87 -17.46 -12.56 17.58
C LYS A 87 -17.01 -11.11 17.79
N PHE A 88 -16.98 -10.66 19.04
CA PHE A 88 -16.53 -9.34 19.47
C PHE A 88 -15.19 -8.94 18.85
N THR A 89 -15.06 -7.69 18.44
CA THR A 89 -13.76 -7.11 18.10
C THR A 89 -13.53 -5.84 18.91
N LEU A 90 -12.27 -5.46 19.11
CA LEU A 90 -11.96 -4.19 19.81
C LEU A 90 -12.50 -2.96 19.07
N TRP A 91 -12.83 -3.12 17.77
CA TRP A 91 -13.32 -2.06 16.90
C TRP A 91 -14.84 -1.93 16.86
N ASP A 92 -15.58 -2.72 17.64
CA ASP A 92 -17.04 -2.61 17.73
C ASP A 92 -17.44 -1.21 18.20
N GLY A 93 -16.73 -0.68 19.20
CA GLY A 93 -16.97 0.67 19.71
C GLY A 93 -16.83 1.76 18.64
N ALA A 94 -15.80 1.66 17.78
CA ALA A 94 -15.60 2.60 16.69
C ALA A 94 -16.71 2.49 15.62
N ALA A 95 -17.14 1.27 15.30
CA ALA A 95 -18.22 1.04 14.34
C ALA A 95 -19.57 1.58 14.82
N PHE A 96 -19.90 1.34 16.10
CA PHE A 96 -21.09 1.92 16.72
C PHE A 96 -21.00 3.45 16.83
N GLY A 97 -19.83 4.00 17.20
CA GLY A 97 -19.60 5.45 17.17
C GLY A 97 -19.81 6.05 15.78
N PHE A 98 -19.33 5.39 14.72
CA PHE A 98 -19.61 5.79 13.34
C PHE A 98 -21.13 5.79 13.03
N LEU A 99 -21.85 4.72 13.38
CA LEU A 99 -23.31 4.66 13.20
C LEU A 99 -24.01 5.81 13.94
N PHE A 100 -23.60 6.13 15.17
CA PHE A 100 -24.13 7.28 15.91
C PHE A 100 -23.94 8.59 15.14
N GLN A 101 -22.75 8.85 14.57
CA GLN A 101 -22.49 10.10 13.85
C GLN A 101 -23.38 10.27 12.61
N VAL A 102 -23.54 9.21 11.81
CA VAL A 102 -24.28 9.28 10.53
C VAL A 102 -25.79 9.11 10.68
N THR A 103 -26.28 8.50 11.76
CA THR A 103 -27.72 8.32 12.01
C THR A 103 -28.28 9.33 13.02
N GLY A 104 -27.46 9.80 13.96
CA GLY A 104 -27.89 10.58 15.11
C GLY A 104 -28.58 9.75 16.21
N GLU A 105 -28.66 8.42 16.08
CA GLU A 105 -29.35 7.58 17.06
C GLU A 105 -28.48 7.31 18.30
N GLN A 106 -28.89 7.84 19.45
CA GLN A 106 -28.19 7.71 20.73
C GLN A 106 -27.85 6.25 21.11
N LYS A 107 -28.71 5.29 20.75
CA LYS A 107 -28.50 3.86 21.03
C LYS A 107 -27.12 3.36 20.58
N TYR A 108 -26.59 3.89 19.47
CA TYR A 108 -25.28 3.46 18.99
C TYR A 108 -24.13 4.06 19.81
N ALA A 109 -24.27 5.28 20.35
CA ALA A 109 -23.28 5.79 21.30
C ALA A 109 -23.27 4.93 22.59
N ASP A 110 -24.44 4.48 23.05
CA ASP A 110 -24.56 3.60 24.21
C ASP A 110 -23.95 2.22 23.96
N LEU A 111 -24.15 1.64 22.78
CA LEU A 111 -23.51 0.38 22.37
C LEU A 111 -22.00 0.54 22.18
N ALA A 112 -21.55 1.70 21.70
CA ALA A 112 -20.12 2.02 21.64
C ALA A 112 -19.51 2.03 23.05
N ARG A 113 -20.20 2.65 24.01
CA ARG A 113 -19.81 2.67 25.42
C ARG A 113 -19.67 1.26 25.98
N GLN A 114 -20.70 0.43 25.82
CA GLN A 114 -20.71 -0.95 26.29
C GLN A 114 -19.59 -1.79 25.68
N SER A 115 -19.25 -1.55 24.41
CA SER A 115 -18.15 -2.23 23.72
C SER A 115 -16.79 -1.85 24.31
N VAL A 116 -16.58 -0.57 24.63
CA VAL A 116 -15.37 -0.07 25.28
C VAL A 116 -15.25 -0.62 26.71
N ASP A 117 -16.34 -0.62 27.47
CA ASP A 117 -16.37 -1.19 28.82
C ASP A 117 -16.05 -2.69 28.81
N ALA A 118 -16.58 -3.43 27.84
CA ALA A 118 -16.27 -4.84 27.66
C ALA A 118 -14.78 -5.07 27.38
N ALA A 119 -14.18 -4.27 26.50
CA ALA A 119 -12.74 -4.35 26.22
C ALA A 119 -11.88 -4.06 27.45
N TRP A 120 -12.20 -3.00 28.21
CA TRP A 120 -11.50 -2.66 29.45
C TRP A 120 -11.62 -3.73 30.52
N SER A 121 -12.78 -4.40 30.58
CA SER A 121 -13.05 -5.53 31.47
C SER A 121 -12.32 -6.82 31.05
N GLY A 122 -11.52 -6.78 29.98
CA GLY A 122 -10.70 -7.91 29.52
C GLY A 122 -11.35 -8.77 28.42
N ARG A 123 -12.52 -8.37 27.89
CA ARG A 123 -13.10 -9.04 26.71
C ARG A 123 -12.13 -8.93 25.55
N ARG A 124 -11.73 -10.06 24.98
CA ARG A 124 -10.74 -10.12 23.91
C ARG A 124 -11.40 -10.07 22.55
N ASP A 125 -10.66 -9.52 21.60
CA ASP A 125 -10.98 -9.63 20.19
C ASP A 125 -11.15 -11.10 19.77
N LYS A 126 -11.97 -11.35 18.75
CA LYS A 126 -12.10 -12.66 18.10
C LYS A 126 -10.75 -13.23 17.67
N ASP A 127 -9.82 -12.37 17.23
CA ASP A 127 -8.41 -12.72 17.17
C ASP A 127 -7.82 -12.50 18.57
N GLY A 128 -7.77 -13.59 19.33
CA GLY A 128 -7.33 -13.58 20.73
C GLY A 128 -5.92 -13.04 20.95
N ARG A 129 -5.14 -12.66 19.94
CA ARG A 129 -3.88 -11.90 20.09
C ARG A 129 -4.12 -10.43 20.47
N TYR A 130 -5.26 -9.87 20.11
CA TYR A 130 -5.63 -8.49 20.40
C TYR A 130 -6.43 -8.36 21.70
N GLY A 131 -6.06 -7.36 22.49
CA GLY A 131 -6.70 -7.05 23.76
C GLY A 131 -6.11 -5.78 24.33
N VAL A 132 -6.95 -4.93 24.93
CA VAL A 132 -6.47 -3.71 25.61
C VAL A 132 -6.06 -3.98 27.06
N ASN A 133 -6.50 -5.12 27.64
CA ASN A 133 -6.21 -5.54 29.01
C ASN A 133 -6.14 -7.08 29.14
N PRO A 134 -4.94 -7.68 29.06
CA PRO A 134 -3.73 -7.19 28.39
C PRO A 134 -3.59 -7.66 26.93
N PRO A 135 -2.81 -6.97 26.07
CA PRO A 135 -2.43 -7.47 24.75
C PRO A 135 -1.48 -8.68 24.84
N ASP A 136 -1.44 -9.53 23.81
CA ASP A 136 -0.51 -10.67 23.80
C ASP A 136 0.96 -10.24 23.66
N GLU A 137 1.22 -9.21 22.85
CA GLU A 137 2.56 -8.73 22.52
C GLU A 137 2.53 -7.25 22.08
N PRO A 138 3.68 -6.54 22.11
CA PRO A 138 3.74 -5.11 21.78
C PRO A 138 3.21 -4.74 20.39
N LEU A 139 3.30 -5.63 19.39
CA LEU A 139 2.76 -5.33 18.06
C LEU A 139 1.23 -5.26 18.03
N ARG A 140 0.56 -5.90 19.00
CA ARG A 140 -0.91 -5.90 19.15
C ARG A 140 -1.37 -4.71 19.98
N ALA A 141 -0.51 -4.19 20.84
CA ALA A 141 -0.78 -3.07 21.72
C ALA A 141 -1.22 -1.83 20.95
N GLY A 142 -0.45 -1.41 19.94
CA GLY A 142 -0.75 -0.24 19.11
C GLY A 142 -2.17 -0.25 18.52
N PRO A 143 -2.52 -1.27 17.73
CA PRO A 143 -3.88 -1.39 17.19
C PRO A 143 -4.96 -1.46 18.29
N SER A 144 -4.69 -2.19 19.38
CA SER A 144 -5.67 -2.37 20.47
C SER A 144 -6.02 -1.05 21.16
N ILE A 145 -5.02 -0.22 21.51
CA ILE A 145 -5.29 1.07 22.14
C ILE A 145 -5.88 2.07 21.16
N SER A 146 -5.47 2.04 19.87
CA SER A 146 -6.10 2.88 18.85
C SER A 146 -7.57 2.56 18.62
N ALA A 147 -7.99 1.30 18.80
CA ALA A 147 -9.40 0.93 18.68
C ALA A 147 -10.25 1.64 19.75
N MET A 148 -9.74 1.75 20.98
CA MET A 148 -10.40 2.52 22.06
C MET A 148 -10.42 4.01 21.74
N ALA A 149 -9.31 4.55 21.21
CA ALA A 149 -9.23 5.96 20.81
C ALA A 149 -10.19 6.32 19.67
N MET A 150 -10.37 5.43 18.68
CA MET A 150 -11.37 5.62 17.62
C MET A 150 -12.79 5.59 18.17
N ALA A 151 -13.10 4.67 19.09
CA ALA A 151 -14.41 4.63 19.74
C ALA A 151 -14.68 5.90 20.54
N TYR A 152 -13.69 6.34 21.32
CA TYR A 152 -13.73 7.61 22.07
C TYR A 152 -14.01 8.79 21.15
N ASP A 153 -13.25 8.94 20.07
CA ASP A 153 -13.42 10.05 19.13
C ASP A 153 -14.81 10.07 18.48
N LEU A 154 -15.26 8.90 18.00
CA LEU A 154 -16.50 8.79 17.23
C LEU A 154 -17.76 8.84 18.10
N ALA A 155 -17.69 8.44 19.37
CA ALA A 155 -18.85 8.43 20.27
C ALA A 155 -18.83 9.58 21.30
N TYR A 156 -17.79 10.42 21.30
CA TYR A 156 -17.53 11.47 22.29
C TYR A 156 -18.78 12.30 22.63
N THR A 157 -19.49 12.82 21.63
CA THR A 157 -20.64 13.71 21.84
C THR A 157 -21.90 12.99 22.31
N GLY A 158 -21.96 11.68 22.19
CA GLY A 158 -23.05 10.85 22.71
C GLY A 158 -22.79 10.32 24.12
N TRP A 159 -21.60 10.50 24.68
CA TRP A 159 -21.25 10.00 26.01
C TRP A 159 -21.41 11.05 27.11
N PRO A 160 -21.81 10.64 28.34
CA PRO A 160 -21.78 11.49 29.52
C PRO A 160 -20.40 12.10 29.78
N ALA A 161 -20.35 13.34 30.27
CA ALA A 161 -19.11 14.09 30.44
C ALA A 161 -18.11 13.41 31.39
N ASP A 162 -18.60 12.85 32.49
CA ASP A 162 -17.82 12.05 33.44
C ASP A 162 -17.21 10.80 32.79
N TYR A 163 -17.98 10.11 31.95
CA TYR A 163 -17.49 8.96 31.21
C TYR A 163 -16.41 9.36 30.19
N ARG A 164 -16.60 10.45 29.44
CA ARG A 164 -15.56 10.96 28.51
C ARG A 164 -14.26 11.24 29.25
N LYS A 165 -14.34 11.92 30.40
CA LYS A 165 -13.19 12.20 31.25
C LYS A 165 -12.49 10.93 31.70
N GLU A 166 -13.25 9.95 32.18
CA GLU A 166 -12.72 8.64 32.57
C GLU A 166 -11.98 7.96 31.41
N GLN A 167 -12.57 7.93 30.22
CA GLN A 167 -11.97 7.28 29.05
C GLN A 167 -10.71 8.00 28.57
N ALA A 168 -10.71 9.34 28.50
CA ALA A 168 -9.53 10.12 28.16
C ALA A 168 -8.36 9.80 29.11
N GLN A 169 -8.64 9.75 30.42
CA GLN A 169 -7.64 9.42 31.43
C GLN A 169 -7.16 7.98 31.33
N LYS A 170 -8.05 7.00 31.12
CA LYS A 170 -7.68 5.58 30.92
C LYS A 170 -6.78 5.39 29.70
N ILE A 171 -7.08 6.06 28.59
CA ILE A 171 -6.28 5.97 27.35
C ILE A 171 -4.93 6.67 27.54
N MET A 172 -4.91 7.89 28.10
CA MET A 172 -3.68 8.67 28.31
C MET A 172 -2.69 7.96 29.24
N THR A 173 -3.20 7.35 30.31
CA THR A 173 -2.38 6.65 31.31
C THR A 173 -2.22 5.16 31.01
N TRP A 174 -2.68 4.70 29.85
CA TRP A 174 -2.73 3.29 29.50
C TRP A 174 -1.34 2.64 29.57
N SER A 175 -1.24 1.59 30.37
CA SER A 175 -0.08 0.73 30.40
C SER A 175 -0.40 -0.68 30.87
N GLN A 176 0.18 -1.67 30.20
CA GLN A 176 -0.17 -3.08 30.37
C GLN A 176 1.06 -3.99 30.35
N GLN A 177 1.00 -5.09 31.09
CA GLN A 177 1.93 -6.21 30.94
C GLN A 177 1.52 -7.06 29.74
N VAL A 178 2.42 -7.42 28.84
CA VAL A 178 2.09 -8.28 27.70
C VAL A 178 2.09 -9.76 28.09
N ARG A 179 1.17 -10.57 27.53
CA ARG A 179 0.99 -11.97 27.97
C ARG A 179 2.11 -12.92 27.56
N LYS A 180 2.61 -12.84 26.32
CA LYS A 180 3.44 -13.90 25.73
C LYS A 180 4.95 -13.63 25.74
N LYS A 181 5.36 -12.35 25.77
CA LYS A 181 6.79 -11.96 25.66
C LYS A 181 7.35 -11.30 26.91
N GLY A 182 6.54 -11.18 27.97
CA GLY A 182 6.88 -10.42 29.17
C GLY A 182 7.12 -8.93 28.88
N GLY A 183 7.15 -8.14 29.94
CA GLY A 183 7.41 -6.71 29.85
C GLY A 183 6.16 -5.84 29.72
N LYS A 184 6.39 -4.53 29.89
CA LYS A 184 5.35 -3.51 29.96
C LYS A 184 5.31 -2.72 28.66
N VAL A 185 4.10 -2.44 28.17
CA VAL A 185 3.84 -1.52 27.06
C VAL A 185 2.94 -0.39 27.56
N SER A 186 3.11 0.81 27.02
CA SER A 186 2.33 2.01 27.35
C SER A 186 2.22 2.90 26.12
N LEU A 187 1.33 3.91 26.16
CA LEU A 187 1.29 4.92 25.11
C LEU A 187 2.66 5.59 24.94
N GLU A 188 3.32 6.00 26.03
CA GLU A 188 4.68 6.54 26.01
C GLU A 188 5.67 5.62 25.28
N GLN A 189 5.68 4.32 25.63
CA GLN A 189 6.61 3.36 25.05
C GLN A 189 6.38 3.22 23.55
N LEU A 190 5.12 3.13 23.12
CA LEU A 190 4.76 3.01 21.70
C LEU A 190 5.15 4.26 20.90
N SER A 191 5.06 5.45 21.50
CA SER A 191 5.37 6.73 20.87
C SER A 191 6.88 7.01 20.78
N LEU A 192 7.58 6.86 21.91
CA LEU A 192 8.97 7.33 22.06
C LEU A 192 9.98 6.22 21.77
N ARG A 193 9.70 4.99 22.22
CA ARG A 193 10.65 3.88 22.27
C ARG A 193 9.99 2.54 21.91
N PRO A 194 9.46 2.34 20.69
CA PRO A 194 8.79 1.09 20.32
C PRO A 194 9.62 -0.15 20.71
N VAL A 195 8.97 -1.17 21.30
CA VAL A 195 9.67 -2.32 21.92
C VAL A 195 10.52 -3.09 20.91
N ASN A 196 10.11 -3.07 19.64
CA ASN A 196 10.92 -3.52 18.53
C ASN A 196 11.36 -2.28 17.74
N PRO A 197 12.52 -1.68 18.04
CA PRO A 197 12.94 -0.41 17.43
C PRO A 197 13.53 -0.60 16.02
N ASN A 198 13.59 -1.85 15.52
CA ASN A 198 14.02 -2.12 14.16
C ASN A 198 12.92 -1.66 13.20
N PRO A 199 13.17 -0.62 12.40
CA PRO A 199 12.14 0.01 11.60
C PRO A 199 11.60 -1.03 10.58
N ILE A 200 12.45 -1.85 9.96
CA ILE A 200 12.07 -2.84 8.94
C ILE A 200 11.19 -4.01 9.47
N SER A 201 10.86 -4.03 10.76
CA SER A 201 9.95 -5.02 11.35
C SER A 201 8.49 -4.65 11.13
N ASN A 202 7.65 -5.61 10.76
CA ASN A 202 6.20 -5.38 10.71
C ASN A 202 5.59 -4.99 12.07
N HIS A 203 6.29 -5.21 13.18
CA HIS A 203 5.87 -4.79 14.52
C HIS A 203 5.98 -3.27 14.71
N PHE A 204 6.90 -2.61 14.01
CA PHE A 204 7.25 -1.21 14.26
C PHE A 204 6.12 -0.27 13.85
N GLY A 205 5.68 -0.34 12.58
CA GLY A 205 4.59 0.50 12.06
C GLY A 205 3.27 0.33 12.83
N LEU A 206 2.95 -0.88 13.30
CA LEU A 206 1.76 -1.12 14.12
C LEU A 206 1.78 -0.35 15.45
N GLN A 207 2.92 -0.33 16.13
CA GLN A 207 3.10 0.40 17.38
C GLN A 207 3.03 1.91 17.15
N VAL A 208 3.80 2.40 16.17
CA VAL A 208 3.91 3.83 15.85
C VAL A 208 2.57 4.38 15.36
N GLY A 209 1.94 3.70 14.41
CA GLY A 209 0.65 4.10 13.86
C GLY A 209 -0.45 4.11 14.92
N GLY A 210 -0.49 3.08 15.78
CA GLY A 210 -1.50 2.98 16.83
C GLY A 210 -1.35 4.09 17.87
N ALA A 211 -0.11 4.40 18.25
CA ALA A 211 0.18 5.54 19.10
C ALA A 211 -0.22 6.87 18.45
N GLY A 212 0.10 7.08 17.17
CA GLY A 212 -0.27 8.29 16.44
C GLY A 212 -1.77 8.54 16.43
N ILE A 213 -2.58 7.54 16.08
CA ILE A 213 -4.05 7.65 16.09
C ILE A 213 -4.55 7.99 17.49
N THR A 214 -3.99 7.33 18.51
CA THR A 214 -4.37 7.54 19.91
C THR A 214 -4.06 8.97 20.39
N ILE A 215 -2.88 9.50 20.03
CA ILE A 215 -2.48 10.87 20.37
C ILE A 215 -3.39 11.88 19.69
N LEU A 216 -3.69 11.70 18.41
CA LEU A 216 -4.55 12.64 17.66
C LEU A 216 -5.99 12.67 18.19
N ALA A 217 -6.48 11.58 18.80
CA ALA A 217 -7.78 11.57 19.47
C ALA A 217 -7.80 12.40 20.77
N LEU A 218 -6.64 12.55 21.45
CA LEU A 218 -6.52 13.18 22.77
C LEU A 218 -5.92 14.60 22.75
N LYS A 219 -5.17 14.95 21.69
CA LYS A 219 -4.46 16.23 21.60
C LYS A 219 -5.44 17.40 21.58
N GLY A 220 -5.31 18.36 22.48
CA GLY A 220 -6.24 19.50 22.62
C GLY A 220 -7.61 19.12 23.21
N ASP A 221 -7.74 17.92 23.77
CA ASP A 221 -8.93 17.48 24.51
C ASP A 221 -9.01 18.16 25.91
N PRO A 222 -10.13 18.80 26.26
CA PRO A 222 -10.33 19.44 27.56
C PRO A 222 -10.43 18.43 28.73
N GLU A 223 -10.60 17.14 28.44
CA GLU A 223 -10.68 16.10 29.48
C GLU A 223 -9.30 15.75 30.10
N LEU A 224 -8.21 16.32 29.56
CA LEU A 224 -6.83 16.13 30.01
C LEU A 224 -6.24 17.41 30.61
N THR A 225 -5.28 17.26 31.53
CA THR A 225 -4.57 18.40 32.13
C THR A 225 -3.55 19.02 31.16
N ALA A 226 -3.10 20.25 31.45
CA ALA A 226 -2.07 20.92 30.65
C ALA A 226 -0.76 20.12 30.60
N GLU A 227 -0.38 19.44 31.68
CA GLU A 227 0.80 18.58 31.75
C GLU A 227 0.65 17.36 30.84
N GLN A 228 -0.54 16.76 30.81
CA GLN A 228 -0.84 15.64 29.92
C GLN A 228 -0.83 16.07 28.46
N GLN A 229 -1.34 17.27 28.14
CA GLN A 229 -1.25 17.84 26.80
C GLN A 229 0.22 18.05 26.37
N LYS A 230 1.06 18.56 27.27
CA LYS A 230 2.52 18.67 27.01
C LYS A 230 3.19 17.32 26.78
N LEU A 231 2.76 16.26 27.48
CA LEU A 231 3.25 14.90 27.22
C LEU A 231 2.81 14.40 25.84
N LEU A 232 1.57 14.67 25.42
CA LEU A 232 1.10 14.31 24.07
C LEU A 232 1.90 15.01 22.96
N GLU A 233 2.37 16.24 23.17
CA GLU A 233 3.29 16.90 22.23
C GLU A 233 4.63 16.16 22.12
N GLN A 234 5.19 15.71 23.24
CA GLN A 234 6.41 14.89 23.25
C GLN A 234 6.18 13.55 22.56
N TYR A 235 5.05 12.90 22.84
CA TYR A 235 4.68 11.62 22.22
C TYR A 235 4.49 11.79 20.71
N GLN A 236 3.85 12.87 20.26
CA GLN A 236 3.69 13.18 18.85
C GLN A 236 5.06 13.36 18.17
N ALA A 237 5.98 14.10 18.78
CA ALA A 237 7.33 14.27 18.24
C ALA A 237 8.08 12.91 18.11
N GLY A 238 7.86 11.99 19.06
CA GLY A 238 8.35 10.62 18.97
C GLY A 238 7.74 9.83 17.81
N VAL A 239 6.41 9.91 17.65
CA VAL A 239 5.69 9.31 16.52
C VAL A 239 6.21 9.86 15.20
N ASP A 240 6.40 11.17 15.08
CA ASP A 240 6.89 11.81 13.86
C ASP A 240 8.26 11.28 13.45
N LYS A 241 9.20 11.24 14.41
CA LYS A 241 10.53 10.67 14.19
C LYS A 241 10.45 9.22 13.73
N ASN A 242 9.53 8.43 14.28
CA ASN A 242 9.38 7.02 13.96
C ASN A 242 8.59 6.78 12.65
N LEU A 243 7.66 7.66 12.27
CA LEU A 243 7.00 7.64 10.96
C LEU A 243 7.98 7.95 9.84
N VAL A 244 8.85 8.95 10.02
CA VAL A 244 9.94 9.20 9.07
C VAL A 244 10.77 7.94 8.88
N LYS A 245 11.11 7.22 9.96
CA LYS A 245 11.82 5.94 9.84
C LYS A 245 11.00 4.91 9.04
N THR A 246 9.71 4.78 9.36
CA THR A 246 8.81 3.84 8.68
C THR A 246 8.86 4.01 7.16
N PHE A 247 8.78 5.26 6.69
CA PHE A 247 8.71 5.58 5.27
C PHE A 247 10.07 5.66 4.57
N THR A 248 11.17 5.81 5.30
CA THR A 248 12.52 5.97 4.72
C THR A 248 13.43 4.76 4.93
N TYR A 249 13.10 3.87 5.87
CA TYR A 249 13.86 2.67 6.17
C TYR A 249 13.05 1.39 5.90
N ASP A 250 11.78 1.31 6.32
CA ASP A 250 11.00 0.05 6.20
C ASP A 250 10.43 -0.14 4.81
N HIS A 251 10.00 0.97 4.22
CA HIS A 251 9.35 1.01 2.93
C HIS A 251 10.24 1.69 1.90
N GLY A 252 10.23 1.11 0.71
CA GLY A 252 10.79 1.68 -0.49
C GLY A 252 9.92 2.78 -1.07
N GLN A 253 10.48 3.49 -2.05
CA GLN A 253 9.77 4.60 -2.71
C GLN A 253 8.46 4.15 -3.39
N THR A 254 8.37 2.88 -3.79
CA THR A 254 7.16 2.30 -4.41
C THR A 254 6.44 1.31 -3.50
N GLY A 255 6.62 1.46 -2.17
CA GLY A 255 5.83 0.75 -1.16
C GLY A 255 6.22 -0.71 -0.94
N TYR A 256 7.36 -1.14 -1.48
CA TYR A 256 7.95 -2.43 -1.13
C TYR A 256 8.44 -2.39 0.32
N PHE A 257 8.10 -3.41 1.10
CA PHE A 257 8.51 -3.52 2.49
C PHE A 257 9.72 -4.44 2.63
N GLY A 258 10.68 -4.09 3.47
CA GLY A 258 11.92 -4.87 3.60
C GLY A 258 11.74 -6.31 4.10
N GLU A 259 10.66 -6.61 4.82
CA GLU A 259 10.19 -7.97 5.12
C GLU A 259 9.03 -8.36 4.19
N HIS A 260 9.10 -8.06 2.90
CA HIS A 260 8.15 -8.49 1.87
C HIS A 260 6.67 -8.05 2.04
N ALA A 261 5.85 -8.38 1.04
CA ALA A 261 4.50 -7.83 0.87
C ALA A 261 3.53 -8.15 2.01
N GLY A 262 3.57 -9.38 2.54
CA GLY A 262 2.70 -9.85 3.61
C GLY A 262 2.89 -9.09 4.92
N PRO A 263 4.07 -9.13 5.55
CA PRO A 263 4.42 -8.31 6.71
C PRO A 263 4.30 -6.80 6.45
N GLY A 264 4.57 -6.35 5.21
CA GLY A 264 4.32 -4.96 4.82
C GLY A 264 2.84 -4.57 4.92
N THR A 265 1.92 -5.47 4.57
CA THR A 265 0.47 -5.24 4.72
C THR A 265 0.09 -5.20 6.20
N ILE A 266 0.69 -6.06 7.04
CA ILE A 266 0.50 -6.02 8.49
C ILE A 266 0.97 -4.68 9.07
N ASN A 267 2.14 -4.21 8.65
CA ASN A 267 2.72 -2.95 9.12
C ASN A 267 1.79 -1.76 8.87
N THR A 268 1.02 -1.78 7.78
CA THR A 268 0.32 -0.60 7.28
C THR A 268 -1.19 -0.57 7.51
N THR A 269 -1.89 -1.68 7.35
CA THR A 269 -3.37 -1.71 7.20
C THR A 269 -4.18 -1.55 8.49
N TRP A 270 -3.57 -1.68 9.65
CA TRP A 270 -4.31 -1.46 10.91
C TRP A 270 -4.21 -0.04 11.41
N THR A 271 -3.07 0.62 11.19
CA THR A 271 -2.74 1.85 11.91
C THR A 271 -2.04 2.90 11.06
N ILE A 272 -1.04 2.58 10.25
CA ILE A 272 -0.34 3.60 9.46
C ILE A 272 -1.26 4.20 8.39
N THR A 273 -1.99 3.38 7.63
CA THR A 273 -2.86 3.88 6.55
C THR A 273 -3.98 4.77 7.09
N PRO A 274 -4.71 4.39 8.16
CA PRO A 274 -5.67 5.30 8.80
C PRO A 274 -5.01 6.54 9.42
N LEU A 275 -3.80 6.41 9.99
CA LEU A 275 -3.08 7.55 10.55
C LEU A 275 -2.77 8.62 9.49
N LEU A 276 -2.43 8.24 8.26
CA LEU A 276 -2.20 9.20 7.18
C LEU A 276 -3.42 10.08 6.91
N ALA A 277 -4.63 9.51 6.99
CA ALA A 277 -5.85 10.29 6.90
C ALA A 277 -6.07 11.17 8.14
N ALA A 278 -5.83 10.63 9.34
CA ALA A 278 -5.99 11.38 10.58
C ALA A 278 -5.01 12.54 10.73
N GLU A 279 -3.78 12.40 10.26
CA GLU A 279 -2.79 13.48 10.23
C GLU A 279 -3.28 14.66 9.38
N ARG A 280 -3.94 14.39 8.25
CA ARG A 280 -4.48 15.46 7.40
C ARG A 280 -5.67 16.16 8.04
N ILE A 281 -6.57 15.41 8.68
CA ILE A 281 -7.86 15.90 9.16
C ILE A 281 -7.76 16.52 10.56
N ALA A 282 -7.05 15.86 11.47
CA ALA A 282 -6.90 16.31 12.85
C ALA A 282 -5.70 17.23 13.06
N HIS A 283 -4.61 17.02 12.32
CA HIS A 283 -3.34 17.69 12.57
C HIS A 283 -2.93 18.68 11.47
N GLY A 284 -3.59 18.65 10.31
CA GLY A 284 -3.27 19.51 9.18
C GLY A 284 -1.95 19.19 8.52
N ARG A 285 -1.51 17.93 8.57
CA ARG A 285 -0.23 17.47 8.00
C ARG A 285 -0.45 16.46 6.88
N ASP A 286 0.05 16.80 5.71
CA ASP A 286 0.02 15.97 4.51
C ASP A 286 1.34 15.25 4.28
N TRP A 287 1.34 13.97 4.62
CA TRP A 287 2.45 13.06 4.37
C TRP A 287 2.53 12.60 2.91
N LEU A 288 1.49 12.81 2.09
CA LEU A 288 1.41 12.33 0.70
C LEU A 288 2.00 13.32 -0.31
N SER A 289 2.24 14.56 0.10
CA SER A 289 2.57 15.68 -0.79
C SER A 289 4.03 15.72 -1.27
N ASN A 290 4.94 14.94 -0.66
CA ASN A 290 6.36 14.98 -1.00
C ASN A 290 6.72 13.99 -2.12
N PRO A 291 7.04 14.47 -3.34
CA PRO A 291 7.34 13.59 -4.47
C PRO A 291 8.69 12.85 -4.34
N ALA A 292 9.58 13.29 -3.45
CA ALA A 292 10.83 12.59 -3.13
C ALA A 292 10.61 11.44 -2.13
N GLN A 293 9.55 11.51 -1.32
CA GLN A 293 9.15 10.50 -0.33
C GLN A 293 7.81 9.90 -0.73
N ARG A 294 7.82 9.13 -1.82
CA ARG A 294 6.62 8.52 -2.41
C ARG A 294 6.02 7.38 -1.58
N ALA A 295 6.76 6.85 -0.61
CA ALA A 295 6.38 5.65 0.14
C ALA A 295 4.93 5.70 0.72
N PRO A 296 4.43 6.79 1.34
CA PRO A 296 3.12 6.81 1.98
C PRO A 296 1.94 6.48 1.05
N GLU A 297 1.86 7.10 -0.13
CA GLU A 297 0.78 6.78 -1.09
C GLU A 297 1.00 5.41 -1.75
N TRP A 298 2.28 5.02 -1.91
CA TRP A 298 2.65 3.75 -2.51
C TRP A 298 2.42 2.54 -1.61
N LEU A 299 2.15 2.73 -0.31
CA LEU A 299 1.60 1.68 0.55
C LEU A 299 0.30 1.09 -0.05
N THR A 300 -0.48 1.93 -0.74
CA THR A 300 -1.71 1.54 -1.44
C THR A 300 -1.47 1.37 -2.94
N LEU A 301 -0.81 2.33 -3.61
CA LEU A 301 -0.70 2.32 -5.07
C LEU A 301 0.07 1.13 -5.64
N ARG A 302 0.92 0.47 -4.85
CA ARG A 302 1.57 -0.78 -5.28
C ARG A 302 0.56 -1.87 -5.70
N PHE A 303 -0.61 -1.93 -5.07
CA PHE A 303 -1.64 -2.90 -5.43
C PHE A 303 -2.27 -2.60 -6.79
N VAL A 304 -2.28 -1.33 -7.22
CA VAL A 304 -2.68 -0.97 -8.60
C VAL A 304 -1.70 -1.57 -9.61
N MET A 305 -0.40 -1.55 -9.31
CA MET A 305 0.63 -2.12 -10.20
C MET A 305 0.62 -3.66 -10.20
N GLN A 306 0.47 -4.27 -9.02
CA GLN A 306 0.76 -5.68 -8.82
C GLN A 306 -0.44 -6.61 -9.01
N THR A 307 -1.68 -6.11 -8.92
CA THR A 307 -2.89 -6.96 -8.85
C THR A 307 -3.33 -7.45 -10.23
N LEU A 308 -3.72 -8.72 -10.29
CA LEU A 308 -4.37 -9.38 -11.41
C LEU A 308 -5.62 -10.11 -10.92
N PRO A 309 -6.72 -10.10 -11.70
CA PRO A 309 -7.81 -11.02 -11.46
C PRO A 309 -7.36 -12.41 -11.90
N THR A 310 -7.66 -13.44 -11.10
CA THR A 310 -7.35 -14.82 -11.45
C THR A 310 -8.53 -15.73 -11.11
N PRO A 311 -8.60 -16.95 -11.66
CA PRO A 311 -9.60 -17.93 -11.25
C PRO A 311 -9.57 -18.27 -9.75
N LYS A 312 -8.42 -18.06 -9.08
CA LYS A 312 -8.24 -18.27 -7.64
C LYS A 312 -8.56 -17.04 -6.80
N GLY A 313 -8.98 -15.93 -7.42
CA GLY A 313 -9.17 -14.64 -6.74
C GLY A 313 -8.18 -13.57 -7.19
N PRO A 314 -8.30 -12.35 -6.64
CA PRO A 314 -7.35 -11.29 -6.90
C PRO A 314 -5.99 -11.66 -6.29
N MET A 315 -4.95 -11.66 -7.12
CA MET A 315 -3.59 -11.99 -6.72
C MET A 315 -2.66 -10.85 -7.10
N TYR A 316 -1.61 -10.63 -6.31
CA TYR A 316 -0.60 -9.63 -6.60
C TYR A 316 0.78 -10.29 -6.84
N THR A 317 1.53 -9.78 -7.82
CA THR A 317 2.87 -10.28 -8.11
C THR A 317 3.83 -9.98 -6.96
N ASN A 318 4.20 -11.02 -6.22
CA ASN A 318 5.10 -10.90 -5.09
C ASN A 318 6.42 -11.66 -5.35
N PRO A 319 7.52 -11.00 -5.75
CA PRO A 319 8.79 -11.69 -6.03
C PRO A 319 9.42 -12.38 -4.80
N THR A 320 8.81 -12.26 -3.63
CA THR A 320 9.13 -13.07 -2.45
C THR A 320 8.19 -14.25 -2.37
N ALA A 321 8.73 -15.46 -2.20
CA ALA A 321 7.86 -16.60 -1.90
C ALA A 321 7.19 -16.33 -0.54
N GLY A 322 5.90 -16.65 -0.39
CA GLY A 322 5.19 -16.40 0.86
C GLY A 322 5.90 -17.08 2.04
N ARG A 323 6.29 -16.31 3.06
CA ARG A 323 6.62 -16.89 4.37
C ARG A 323 5.33 -17.48 4.92
N GLY A 324 5.27 -18.82 5.05
CA GLY A 324 4.12 -19.51 5.61
C GLY A 324 3.64 -18.82 6.89
N GLY A 325 2.38 -18.36 6.90
CA GLY A 325 1.76 -17.64 8.01
C GLY A 325 1.60 -16.12 7.83
N TYR A 326 2.23 -15.49 6.84
CA TYR A 326 2.13 -14.04 6.58
C TYR A 326 1.42 -13.70 5.26
N GLY A 327 0.49 -14.58 4.83
CA GLY A 327 -0.21 -14.43 3.56
C GLY A 327 0.58 -14.95 2.36
N GLY A 328 -0.14 -15.26 1.29
CA GLY A 328 0.42 -15.66 0.00
C GLY A 328 0.37 -14.52 -1.02
N ASP A 329 0.34 -14.90 -2.30
CA ASP A 329 0.16 -13.98 -3.42
C ASP A 329 -1.30 -13.50 -3.56
N GLU A 330 -2.21 -14.05 -2.77
CA GLU A 330 -3.64 -13.73 -2.76
C GLU A 330 -3.91 -12.47 -1.92
N MET A 331 -4.83 -11.63 -2.39
CA MET A 331 -5.39 -10.55 -1.57
C MET A 331 -6.46 -11.14 -0.63
N GLN A 332 -6.10 -11.32 0.65
CA GLN A 332 -6.94 -12.02 1.64
C GLN A 332 -7.92 -11.07 2.32
N GLN A 333 -9.03 -10.78 1.65
CA GLN A 333 -9.93 -9.71 2.08
C GLN A 333 -10.58 -9.92 3.45
N ASP A 334 -10.75 -11.16 3.92
CA ASP A 334 -11.24 -11.46 5.27
C ASP A 334 -10.12 -11.78 6.29
N GLY A 335 -8.85 -11.79 5.87
CA GLY A 335 -7.69 -12.28 6.62
C GLY A 335 -7.21 -11.39 7.78
N GLY A 336 -8.04 -10.45 8.25
CA GLY A 336 -7.69 -9.47 9.29
C GLY A 336 -6.54 -8.56 8.86
N HIS A 337 -5.31 -9.03 8.95
CA HIS A 337 -4.09 -8.31 8.60
C HIS A 337 -3.81 -8.12 7.11
N HIS A 338 -4.40 -8.96 6.28
CA HIS A 338 -4.10 -9.05 4.85
C HIS A 338 -5.27 -8.52 4.02
N ALA A 339 -5.96 -7.51 4.55
CA ALA A 339 -7.21 -6.98 4.02
C ALA A 339 -7.15 -5.44 3.97
N THR A 340 -8.26 -4.81 3.57
CA THR A 340 -8.46 -3.34 3.65
C THR A 340 -7.57 -2.50 2.76
N TYR A 341 -7.18 -3.07 1.63
CA TYR A 341 -6.28 -2.44 0.67
C TYR A 341 -6.87 -1.16 0.05
N PHE A 342 -8.20 -1.11 -0.10
CA PHE A 342 -8.92 -0.06 -0.83
C PHE A 342 -9.71 0.85 0.09
N CYS A 343 -10.48 0.32 1.05
CA CYS A 343 -11.36 1.11 1.92
C CYS A 343 -10.60 2.19 2.69
N GLN A 344 -9.43 1.84 3.24
CA GLN A 344 -8.52 2.79 3.87
C GLN A 344 -7.63 3.49 2.84
N GLY A 345 -7.25 2.78 1.78
CA GLY A 345 -6.34 3.26 0.74
C GLY A 345 -6.80 4.56 0.07
N PHE A 346 -8.11 4.75 -0.15
CA PHE A 346 -8.63 6.00 -0.72
C PHE A 346 -8.35 7.26 0.13
N GLY A 347 -8.23 7.10 1.45
CA GLY A 347 -7.83 8.16 2.37
C GLY A 347 -6.32 8.43 2.36
N ALA A 348 -5.53 7.45 1.93
CA ALA A 348 -4.07 7.46 1.94
C ALA A 348 -3.43 7.66 0.55
N VAL A 349 -4.22 8.03 -0.47
CA VAL A 349 -3.72 8.40 -1.80
C VAL A 349 -4.19 9.80 -2.19
N ARG A 350 -3.39 10.48 -3.02
CA ARG A 350 -3.76 11.79 -3.55
C ARG A 350 -4.96 11.67 -4.52
N PRO A 351 -5.83 12.71 -4.62
CA PRO A 351 -7.07 12.63 -5.37
C PRO A 351 -6.93 12.16 -6.83
N GLN A 352 -5.84 12.52 -7.51
CA GLN A 352 -5.61 12.15 -8.90
C GLN A 352 -5.44 10.64 -9.14
N TYR A 353 -5.12 9.84 -8.11
CA TYR A 353 -4.97 8.39 -8.24
C TYR A 353 -6.21 7.60 -7.83
N ARG A 354 -7.22 8.26 -7.23
CA ARG A 354 -8.44 7.58 -6.77
C ARG A 354 -9.21 6.90 -7.91
N PRO A 355 -9.38 7.50 -9.10
CA PRO A 355 -10.03 6.82 -10.23
C PRO A 355 -9.37 5.49 -10.62
N ALA A 356 -8.04 5.45 -10.63
CA ALA A 356 -7.27 4.25 -10.96
C ALA A 356 -7.40 3.17 -9.88
N LEU A 357 -7.33 3.57 -8.60
CA LEU A 357 -7.52 2.65 -7.48
C LEU A 357 -8.95 2.05 -7.48
N GLN A 358 -9.96 2.88 -7.74
CA GLN A 358 -11.35 2.46 -7.89
C GLN A 358 -11.53 1.51 -9.07
N TRP A 359 -10.91 1.80 -10.21
CA TRP A 359 -10.98 0.93 -11.39
C TRP A 359 -10.42 -0.46 -11.10
N VAL A 360 -9.26 -0.57 -10.43
CA VAL A 360 -8.69 -1.86 -10.07
C VAL A 360 -9.61 -2.62 -9.13
N TYR A 361 -10.18 -1.96 -8.12
CA TYR A 361 -11.14 -2.60 -7.24
C TYR A 361 -12.35 -3.14 -8.02
N GLU A 362 -13.03 -2.28 -8.80
CA GLU A 362 -14.26 -2.63 -9.51
C GLU A 362 -14.05 -3.68 -10.60
N LYS A 363 -12.88 -3.71 -11.24
CA LYS A 363 -12.59 -4.63 -12.35
C LYS A 363 -11.91 -5.92 -11.92
N PHE A 364 -10.98 -5.86 -10.97
CA PHE A 364 -10.14 -7.00 -10.62
C PHE A 364 -10.49 -7.66 -9.30
N VAL A 365 -11.08 -6.91 -8.36
CA VAL A 365 -11.24 -7.37 -6.97
C VAL A 365 -12.70 -7.68 -6.67
N GLU A 366 -13.58 -6.69 -6.78
CA GLU A 366 -15.00 -6.82 -6.44
C GLU A 366 -15.69 -8.03 -7.11
N PRO A 367 -15.54 -8.27 -8.43
CA PRO A 367 -16.23 -9.41 -9.07
C PRO A 367 -15.78 -10.78 -8.52
N LEU A 368 -14.55 -10.87 -8.02
CA LEU A 368 -14.00 -12.09 -7.44
C LEU A 368 -14.38 -12.21 -5.97
N GLU A 369 -14.41 -11.11 -5.22
CA GLU A 369 -14.92 -11.11 -3.85
C GLU A 369 -16.38 -11.58 -3.77
N GLN A 370 -17.22 -11.12 -4.71
CA GLN A 370 -18.62 -11.55 -4.81
C GLN A 370 -18.77 -13.07 -4.97
N LYS A 371 -17.77 -13.72 -5.60
CA LYS A 371 -17.74 -15.18 -5.78
C LYS A 371 -17.15 -15.88 -4.55
N GLN A 372 -16.00 -15.41 -4.09
CA GLN A 372 -15.23 -16.06 -3.02
C GLN A 372 -15.88 -15.93 -1.64
N TYR A 373 -16.50 -14.78 -1.39
CA TYR A 373 -17.09 -14.44 -0.11
C TYR A 373 -18.60 -14.26 -0.22
N ALA A 374 -19.26 -14.98 -1.13
CA ALA A 374 -20.71 -14.90 -1.34
C ALA A 374 -21.52 -15.13 -0.05
N ALA A 375 -21.03 -15.98 0.87
CA ALA A 375 -21.66 -16.20 2.17
C ALA A 375 -21.51 -15.01 3.14
N GLN A 376 -20.50 -14.16 2.92
CA GLN A 376 -20.22 -12.98 3.73
C GLN A 376 -20.70 -11.69 3.07
N ILE A 377 -21.19 -11.71 1.83
CA ILE A 377 -21.68 -10.54 1.10
C ILE A 377 -23.14 -10.83 0.71
N PRO A 378 -24.12 -10.15 1.33
CA PRO A 378 -25.52 -10.35 0.96
C PRO A 378 -25.75 -10.14 -0.54
N SER A 379 -26.62 -10.95 -1.14
CA SER A 379 -26.88 -10.90 -2.58
C SER A 379 -27.29 -9.49 -3.03
N GLY A 380 -26.67 -9.01 -4.11
CA GLY A 380 -26.89 -7.66 -4.65
C GLY A 380 -26.18 -6.53 -3.89
N GLN A 381 -25.43 -6.81 -2.81
CA GLN A 381 -24.65 -5.82 -2.09
C GLN A 381 -23.17 -5.85 -2.48
N LYS A 382 -22.47 -4.74 -2.22
CA LYS A 382 -21.02 -4.62 -2.36
C LYS A 382 -20.33 -4.72 -0.99
N SER A 383 -19.14 -5.30 -0.93
CA SER A 383 -18.33 -5.35 0.29
C SER A 383 -17.70 -3.99 0.63
N PHE A 384 -17.40 -3.18 -0.39
CA PHE A 384 -16.56 -1.98 -0.31
C PHE A 384 -15.23 -2.26 0.39
N ASP A 385 -14.61 -3.41 0.09
CA ASP A 385 -13.34 -3.87 0.70
C ASP A 385 -13.41 -3.99 2.25
N ALA A 386 -14.63 -4.12 2.79
CA ALA A 386 -14.86 -4.20 4.23
C ALA A 386 -15.37 -5.59 4.64
N PHE A 387 -14.49 -6.35 5.31
CA PHE A 387 -14.77 -7.69 5.83
C PHE A 387 -14.29 -7.87 7.26
N GLY A 388 -15.00 -8.73 8.00
CA GLY A 388 -14.57 -9.30 9.28
C GLY A 388 -14.51 -8.36 10.48
N VAL A 389 -14.24 -7.07 10.29
CA VAL A 389 -14.03 -6.08 11.35
C VAL A 389 -14.91 -4.85 11.10
N PRO A 390 -15.79 -4.46 12.04
CA PRO A 390 -16.93 -3.60 11.76
C PRO A 390 -16.61 -2.11 11.60
N HIS A 391 -15.42 -1.64 11.97
CA HIS A 391 -15.04 -0.23 11.73
C HIS A 391 -14.64 0.06 10.28
N ARG A 392 -14.30 -0.96 9.49
CA ARG A 392 -13.76 -0.79 8.13
C ARG A 392 -14.72 -0.11 7.15
N PRO A 393 -16.04 -0.40 7.16
CA PRO A 393 -17.00 0.31 6.32
C PRO A 393 -17.01 1.82 6.57
N MET A 394 -16.64 2.32 7.76
CA MET A 394 -16.49 3.76 8.00
C MET A 394 -15.45 4.37 7.05
N PHE A 395 -14.32 3.70 6.83
CA PHE A 395 -13.30 4.21 5.90
C PHE A 395 -13.82 4.28 4.46
N SER A 396 -14.56 3.27 4.01
CA SER A 396 -15.27 3.34 2.72
C SER A 396 -16.32 4.45 2.73
N PHE A 397 -17.07 4.60 3.81
CA PHE A 397 -18.08 5.64 3.91
C PHE A 397 -17.46 7.02 3.77
N VAL A 398 -16.31 7.29 4.38
CA VAL A 398 -15.67 8.61 4.36
C VAL A 398 -14.87 8.83 3.09
N PHE A 399 -14.05 7.85 2.68
CA PHE A 399 -13.02 8.06 1.66
C PHE A 399 -13.36 7.51 0.28
N TRP A 400 -14.33 6.60 0.18
CA TRP A 400 -14.66 6.00 -1.12
C TRP A 400 -15.13 7.08 -2.10
N PRO A 401 -14.65 7.06 -3.36
CA PRO A 401 -14.97 8.09 -4.33
C PRO A 401 -16.36 7.90 -4.96
N ILE A 402 -17.43 7.91 -4.13
CA ILE A 402 -18.82 7.76 -4.59
C ILE A 402 -19.15 8.87 -5.60
N GLY A 403 -19.76 8.47 -6.72
CA GLY A 403 -20.09 9.37 -7.83
C GLY A 403 -18.90 9.74 -8.73
N GLN A 404 -17.67 9.40 -8.35
CA GLN A 404 -16.52 9.53 -9.23
C GLN A 404 -16.49 8.36 -10.21
N LYS A 405 -16.19 8.67 -11.47
CA LYS A 405 -16.01 7.65 -12.50
C LYS A 405 -14.66 6.96 -12.29
N ALA A 406 -14.69 5.64 -12.11
CA ALA A 406 -13.50 4.81 -12.17
C ALA A 406 -12.80 4.97 -13.53
N GLU A 407 -11.48 5.04 -13.53
CA GLU A 407 -10.69 5.30 -14.73
C GLU A 407 -9.53 4.31 -14.86
N ASN A 408 -9.31 3.83 -16.08
CA ASN A 408 -8.24 2.86 -16.32
C ASN A 408 -6.89 3.44 -15.85
N PRO A 409 -6.11 2.71 -15.02
CA PRO A 409 -4.85 3.19 -14.49
C PRO A 409 -3.84 3.65 -15.55
N GLU A 410 -3.95 3.21 -16.82
CA GLU A 410 -3.09 3.69 -17.91
C GLU A 410 -3.02 5.22 -18.04
N LYS A 411 -4.05 5.93 -17.58
CA LYS A 411 -4.13 7.39 -17.68
C LYS A 411 -3.42 8.14 -16.57
N THR A 412 -3.16 7.50 -15.43
CA THR A 412 -2.63 8.17 -14.24
C THR A 412 -1.42 7.47 -13.63
N MET A 413 -1.29 6.16 -13.84
CA MET A 413 -0.21 5.34 -13.30
C MET A 413 0.88 5.11 -14.33
N PRO A 414 2.17 5.21 -13.93
CA PRO A 414 3.24 4.73 -14.78
C PRO A 414 3.14 3.21 -14.98
N LYS A 415 3.51 2.74 -16.16
CA LYS A 415 3.54 1.29 -16.48
C LYS A 415 4.80 0.58 -15.98
N ALA A 416 5.83 1.33 -15.58
CA ALA A 416 7.03 0.79 -14.98
C ALA A 416 7.43 1.63 -13.75
N VAL A 417 7.73 0.96 -12.64
CA VAL A 417 8.14 1.60 -11.39
C VAL A 417 9.30 0.87 -10.72
N GLY A 418 10.12 1.62 -9.99
CA GLY A 418 11.29 1.12 -9.30
C GLY A 418 11.36 1.64 -7.87
N ASP A 419 11.74 0.75 -6.96
CA ASP A 419 12.22 1.08 -5.64
C ASP A 419 13.72 0.81 -5.56
N PRO A 420 14.57 1.84 -5.67
CA PRO A 420 16.02 1.67 -5.56
C PRO A 420 16.48 1.33 -4.14
N HIS A 421 15.64 1.54 -3.11
CA HIS A 421 16.01 1.25 -1.73
C HIS A 421 16.10 -0.26 -1.51
N PHE A 422 15.05 -1.02 -1.83
CA PHE A 422 15.06 -2.48 -1.74
C PHE A 422 15.26 -3.21 -3.07
N GLY A 423 15.42 -2.47 -4.17
CA GLY A 423 15.68 -3.02 -5.50
C GLY A 423 14.48 -3.77 -6.09
N GLN A 424 13.24 -3.39 -5.75
CA GLN A 424 12.06 -3.92 -6.40
C GLN A 424 11.75 -3.12 -7.67
N TYR A 425 11.52 -3.81 -8.79
CA TYR A 425 11.13 -3.20 -10.05
C TYR A 425 9.94 -3.93 -10.63
N ILE A 426 8.96 -3.19 -11.15
CA ILE A 426 7.72 -3.72 -11.70
C ILE A 426 7.51 -3.09 -13.07
N PHE A 427 7.32 -3.95 -14.07
CA PHE A 427 6.94 -3.57 -15.43
C PHE A 427 5.57 -4.18 -15.72
N ARG A 428 4.63 -3.40 -16.26
CA ARG A 428 3.28 -3.86 -16.58
C ARG A 428 2.87 -3.35 -17.95
N ASN A 429 2.27 -4.21 -18.77
CA ASN A 429 1.91 -3.82 -20.14
C ASN A 429 0.61 -2.99 -20.21
N ARG A 430 -0.41 -3.35 -19.44
CA ARG A 430 -1.76 -2.74 -19.44
C ARG A 430 -2.55 -3.09 -18.19
N TRP A 431 -3.75 -2.52 -18.05
CA TRP A 431 -4.77 -2.91 -17.07
C TRP A 431 -6.07 -3.27 -17.80
N GLN A 432 -6.29 -4.55 -18.04
CA GLN A 432 -7.44 -5.02 -18.80
C GLN A 432 -8.12 -6.21 -18.12
N ASP A 433 -7.40 -7.32 -17.93
CA ASP A 433 -7.97 -8.60 -17.49
C ASP A 433 -6.89 -9.57 -16.97
N GLU A 434 -7.25 -10.84 -16.76
CA GLU A 434 -6.34 -11.91 -16.28
C GLU A 434 -5.17 -12.23 -17.23
N ASN A 435 -5.20 -11.73 -18.46
CA ASN A 435 -4.14 -11.91 -19.46
C ASN A 435 -3.16 -10.74 -19.51
N ASP A 436 -3.32 -9.75 -18.62
CA ASP A 436 -2.30 -8.73 -18.41
C ASP A 436 -0.95 -9.38 -18.05
N THR A 437 0.12 -8.66 -18.38
CA THR A 437 1.48 -9.07 -18.07
C THR A 437 2.11 -8.16 -17.05
N ILE A 438 2.70 -8.77 -16.02
CA ILE A 438 3.51 -8.09 -15.00
C ILE A 438 4.83 -8.83 -14.85
N VAL A 439 5.93 -8.11 -14.98
CA VAL A 439 7.27 -8.58 -14.64
C VAL A 439 7.72 -7.88 -13.36
N ALA A 440 7.89 -8.65 -12.29
CA ALA A 440 8.35 -8.17 -11.00
C ALA A 440 9.74 -8.73 -10.68
N ILE A 441 10.69 -7.85 -10.38
CA ILE A 441 12.11 -8.14 -10.15
C ILE A 441 12.49 -7.63 -8.77
N LEU A 442 13.36 -8.34 -8.08
CA LEU A 442 13.85 -7.99 -6.75
C LEU A 442 15.35 -8.29 -6.61
N PHE A 443 16.15 -7.21 -6.60
CA PHE A 443 17.60 -7.27 -6.41
C PHE A 443 18.03 -7.15 -4.94
N GLY A 444 17.21 -6.59 -4.06
CA GLY A 444 17.48 -6.55 -2.63
C GLY A 444 16.69 -7.59 -1.86
N ALA A 445 17.02 -7.80 -0.60
CA ALA A 445 16.15 -8.39 0.43
C ALA A 445 16.89 -8.34 1.75
N ARG A 446 16.14 -8.23 2.86
CA ARG A 446 16.71 -8.40 4.20
C ARG A 446 16.88 -9.87 4.58
N THR A 447 16.15 -10.77 3.92
CA THR A 447 16.05 -12.17 4.30
C THR A 447 16.90 -13.04 3.39
N ASP A 448 17.54 -14.05 3.98
CA ASP A 448 18.18 -15.18 3.31
C ASP A 448 17.16 -16.21 2.77
N ASP A 449 15.86 -15.94 2.96
CA ASP A 449 14.77 -16.74 2.41
C ASP A 449 14.98 -17.11 0.93
N LYS A 450 14.44 -18.27 0.56
CA LYS A 450 14.31 -18.70 -0.83
C LYS A 450 13.29 -17.82 -1.56
N LEU A 451 13.74 -16.65 -2.01
CA LEU A 451 12.94 -15.72 -2.78
C LEU A 451 12.91 -16.15 -4.26
N ARG A 452 11.76 -15.94 -4.93
CA ARG A 452 11.66 -16.13 -6.38
C ARG A 452 12.52 -15.12 -7.13
N ARG A 453 12.62 -13.90 -6.59
CA ARG A 453 13.40 -12.73 -7.05
C ARG A 453 13.07 -12.21 -8.44
N MET A 454 12.54 -13.05 -9.31
CA MET A 454 11.96 -12.67 -10.59
C MET A 454 10.68 -13.45 -10.84
N MET A 455 9.62 -12.72 -11.13
CA MET A 455 8.33 -13.27 -11.50
C MET A 455 7.86 -12.66 -12.80
N VAL A 456 7.30 -13.50 -13.66
CA VAL A 456 6.62 -13.09 -14.88
C VAL A 456 5.22 -13.68 -14.80
N TRP A 457 4.23 -12.81 -14.58
CA TRP A 457 2.83 -13.18 -14.73
C TRP A 457 2.37 -12.78 -16.12
N SER A 458 1.85 -13.70 -16.92
CA SER A 458 1.33 -13.40 -18.26
C SER A 458 0.38 -14.50 -18.76
N ASN A 459 -0.76 -14.12 -19.34
CA ASN A 459 -1.73 -15.04 -19.94
C ASN A 459 -2.15 -16.20 -19.00
N GLY A 460 -2.46 -15.86 -17.74
CA GLY A 460 -2.80 -16.84 -16.70
C GLY A 460 -1.64 -17.69 -16.16
N GLN A 461 -0.41 -17.50 -16.64
CA GLN A 461 0.77 -18.21 -16.15
C GLN A 461 1.51 -17.36 -15.11
N GLN A 462 1.91 -17.99 -14.01
CA GLN A 462 2.75 -17.43 -12.97
C GLN A 462 4.13 -18.09 -13.02
N MET A 463 5.09 -17.45 -13.68
CA MET A 463 6.40 -18.00 -13.98
C MET A 463 7.51 -17.38 -13.14
N THR A 464 8.63 -18.09 -13.01
CA THR A 464 9.92 -17.55 -12.55
C THR A 464 10.93 -17.71 -13.68
N PHE A 465 11.79 -16.72 -13.88
CA PHE A 465 12.77 -16.72 -14.98
C PHE A 465 14.16 -16.29 -14.50
N GLY A 466 15.18 -17.05 -14.90
CA GLY A 466 16.57 -16.82 -14.53
C GLY A 466 16.87 -17.03 -13.03
N ASN A 467 17.99 -16.48 -12.58
CA ASN A 467 18.38 -16.49 -11.16
C ASN A 467 18.95 -15.12 -10.76
N VAL A 468 18.10 -14.22 -10.27
CA VAL A 468 18.55 -12.89 -9.81
C VAL A 468 19.26 -13.05 -8.47
N THR A 469 20.58 -12.84 -8.44
CA THR A 469 21.33 -12.82 -7.18
C THR A 469 21.09 -11.50 -6.44
N PRO A 470 20.87 -11.51 -5.11
CA PRO A 470 20.81 -10.27 -4.34
C PRO A 470 22.09 -9.46 -4.48
N VAL A 471 21.95 -8.15 -4.70
CA VAL A 471 23.07 -7.21 -4.81
C VAL A 471 22.87 -6.11 -3.78
N THR A 472 23.22 -6.41 -2.54
CA THR A 472 23.00 -5.50 -1.42
C THR A 472 24.31 -4.90 -0.93
N THR A 473 24.30 -3.61 -0.65
CA THR A 473 25.35 -2.94 0.14
C THR A 473 24.87 -2.71 1.57
N GLY A 474 25.77 -2.86 2.54
CA GLY A 474 25.48 -2.64 3.97
C GLY A 474 25.63 -3.89 4.84
N SER A 475 25.39 -3.72 6.15
CA SER A 475 25.34 -4.85 7.08
C SER A 475 24.10 -5.70 6.77
N GLY A 476 24.20 -7.04 6.90
CA GLY A 476 23.21 -8.03 6.43
C GLY A 476 21.78 -7.94 7.00
N LYS A 477 21.38 -6.83 7.62
CA LYS A 477 20.02 -6.55 8.10
C LYS A 477 19.31 -5.43 7.33
N VAL A 478 20.01 -4.58 6.57
CA VAL A 478 19.42 -3.51 5.75
C VAL A 478 20.18 -3.42 4.44
N GLY A 479 19.95 -4.40 3.55
CA GLY A 479 20.61 -4.43 2.26
C GLY A 479 19.99 -3.41 1.32
N LYS A 480 20.66 -2.27 1.09
CA LYS A 480 20.25 -1.36 0.02
C LYS A 480 20.65 -1.98 -1.31
N ALA A 481 19.72 -2.11 -2.25
CA ALA A 481 20.04 -2.63 -3.56
C ALA A 481 21.01 -1.69 -4.28
N ASN A 482 22.11 -2.23 -4.83
CA ASN A 482 23.02 -1.46 -5.67
C ASN A 482 22.57 -1.55 -7.12
N VAL A 483 21.64 -0.67 -7.49
CA VAL A 483 21.07 -0.61 -8.84
C VAL A 483 21.90 0.35 -9.68
N ASP A 484 22.43 -0.17 -10.78
CA ASP A 484 23.33 0.55 -11.67
C ASP A 484 22.55 1.43 -12.68
N ASN A 485 21.38 0.96 -13.13
CA ASN A 485 20.52 1.70 -14.05
C ASN A 485 19.06 1.22 -13.98
N PHE A 486 18.11 2.12 -14.21
CA PHE A 486 16.70 1.82 -14.45
C PHE A 486 16.16 2.76 -15.55
N VAL A 487 15.68 2.19 -16.66
CA VAL A 487 15.18 2.92 -17.83
C VAL A 487 13.76 2.44 -18.12
N PRO A 488 12.73 3.06 -17.53
CA PRO A 488 11.34 2.80 -17.88
C PRO A 488 10.95 3.47 -19.20
N LEU A 489 10.11 2.80 -19.99
CA LEU A 489 9.51 3.32 -21.22
C LEU A 489 8.00 3.53 -21.05
N THR A 490 7.42 4.36 -21.92
CA THR A 490 6.01 4.79 -21.84
C THR A 490 4.98 3.68 -22.07
N ASP A 491 5.35 2.61 -22.76
CA ASP A 491 4.52 1.41 -23.00
C ASP A 491 4.62 0.37 -21.87
N GLY A 492 5.44 0.63 -20.86
CA GLY A 492 5.74 -0.32 -19.77
C GLY A 492 6.95 -1.19 -20.01
N SER A 493 7.56 -1.13 -21.19
CA SER A 493 8.85 -1.74 -21.47
C SER A 493 9.97 -1.04 -20.68
N GLY A 494 11.17 -1.61 -20.68
CA GLY A 494 12.34 -0.95 -20.11
C GLY A 494 13.46 -1.90 -19.72
N SER A 495 14.44 -1.40 -18.98
CA SER A 495 15.52 -2.23 -18.44
C SER A 495 15.97 -1.79 -17.06
N VAL A 496 16.53 -2.73 -16.30
CA VAL A 496 17.12 -2.51 -14.99
C VAL A 496 18.39 -3.34 -14.86
N SER A 497 19.43 -2.80 -14.21
CA SER A 497 20.66 -3.54 -13.92
C SER A 497 21.11 -3.35 -12.48
N ALA A 498 21.70 -4.42 -11.94
CA ALA A 498 22.32 -4.45 -10.62
C ALA A 498 23.32 -5.60 -10.55
N GLY A 499 24.50 -5.35 -9.99
CA GLY A 499 25.51 -6.37 -9.69
C GLY A 499 25.92 -7.20 -10.91
N GLY A 500 26.09 -6.53 -12.05
CA GLY A 500 26.51 -7.14 -13.31
C GLY A 500 25.41 -7.92 -14.03
N SER A 501 24.20 -8.02 -13.48
CA SER A 501 23.04 -8.54 -14.19
C SER A 501 22.24 -7.40 -14.81
N THR A 502 21.80 -7.56 -16.05
CA THR A 502 20.86 -6.63 -16.70
C THR A 502 19.63 -7.38 -17.15
N ILE A 503 18.46 -6.82 -16.89
CA ILE A 503 17.16 -7.38 -17.26
C ILE A 503 16.42 -6.36 -18.11
N GLY A 504 15.93 -6.78 -19.27
CA GLY A 504 15.11 -5.98 -20.17
C GLY A 504 13.72 -6.60 -20.34
N VAL A 505 12.69 -5.78 -20.42
CA VAL A 505 11.31 -6.17 -20.68
C VAL A 505 10.81 -5.38 -21.89
N ASP A 506 10.24 -6.07 -22.88
CA ASP A 506 9.68 -5.49 -24.09
C ASP A 506 8.24 -5.96 -24.30
N TYR A 507 7.32 -5.00 -24.38
CA TYR A 507 5.90 -5.15 -24.64
C TYR A 507 5.49 -4.62 -26.02
N SER A 508 6.44 -4.24 -26.87
CA SER A 508 6.15 -3.65 -28.19
C SER A 508 5.50 -4.62 -29.18
N GLY A 509 5.61 -5.94 -28.95
CA GLY A 509 5.17 -6.98 -29.88
C GLY A 509 6.03 -7.10 -31.15
N THR A 510 7.04 -6.23 -31.31
CA THR A 510 7.89 -6.16 -32.51
C THR A 510 8.62 -7.47 -32.79
N SER A 511 8.95 -8.21 -31.74
CA SER A 511 9.63 -9.50 -31.87
C SER A 511 8.78 -10.57 -32.53
N GLY A 512 7.46 -10.39 -32.57
CA GLY A 512 6.48 -11.41 -32.94
C GLY A 512 5.94 -12.21 -31.74
N ALA A 513 6.45 -11.97 -30.53
CA ALA A 513 5.87 -12.43 -29.28
C ALA A 513 5.25 -11.25 -28.52
N GLN A 514 4.15 -11.47 -27.81
CA GLN A 514 3.51 -10.44 -26.97
C GLN A 514 4.45 -9.82 -25.93
N VAL A 515 5.30 -10.66 -25.31
CA VAL A 515 6.23 -10.24 -24.27
C VAL A 515 7.60 -10.86 -24.53
N VAL A 516 8.64 -10.04 -24.40
CA VAL A 516 10.03 -10.51 -24.36
C VAL A 516 10.66 -10.07 -23.05
N VAL A 517 11.27 -11.01 -22.33
CA VAL A 517 12.10 -10.72 -21.16
C VAL A 517 13.50 -11.23 -21.41
N VAL A 518 14.49 -10.35 -21.32
CA VAL A 518 15.89 -10.62 -21.63
C VAL A 518 16.72 -10.47 -20.38
N MET A 519 17.67 -11.39 -20.17
CA MET A 519 18.64 -11.31 -19.08
C MET A 519 20.06 -11.48 -19.62
N THR A 520 21.00 -10.72 -19.07
CA THR A 520 22.45 -10.88 -19.27
C THR A 520 23.16 -10.97 -17.91
N GLY A 521 24.43 -11.39 -17.94
CA GLY A 521 25.25 -11.51 -16.74
C GLY A 521 24.91 -12.74 -15.88
N PRO A 522 25.23 -12.71 -14.57
CA PRO A 522 25.03 -13.86 -13.67
C PRO A 522 23.58 -14.38 -13.63
N ALA A 523 22.59 -13.52 -13.85
CA ALA A 523 21.19 -13.91 -13.82
C ALA A 523 20.69 -14.64 -15.07
N ALA A 524 21.47 -14.63 -16.17
CA ALA A 524 21.15 -15.27 -17.45
C ALA A 524 21.39 -16.80 -17.44
N THR A 525 20.65 -17.51 -16.60
CA THR A 525 20.76 -18.97 -16.45
C THR A 525 19.93 -19.76 -17.46
N GLY A 526 18.93 -19.12 -18.08
CA GLY A 526 17.95 -19.79 -18.95
C GLY A 526 16.94 -20.67 -18.20
N THR A 527 16.91 -20.60 -16.86
CA THR A 527 15.98 -21.40 -16.05
C THR A 527 14.57 -20.81 -16.11
N LEU A 528 13.57 -21.64 -16.43
CA LEU A 528 12.15 -21.31 -16.38
C LEU A 528 11.46 -22.22 -15.35
N GLY A 529 10.66 -21.63 -14.47
CA GLY A 529 9.90 -22.34 -13.45
C GLY A 529 8.51 -21.75 -13.24
N GLY A 530 7.85 -22.15 -12.15
CA GLY A 530 6.46 -21.78 -11.86
C GLY A 530 5.47 -22.57 -12.71
N SER A 531 4.34 -21.96 -13.08
CA SER A 531 3.26 -22.58 -13.85
C SER A 531 3.42 -22.38 -15.36
N ALA A 532 4.65 -22.40 -15.86
CA ALA A 532 4.95 -22.17 -17.28
C ALA A 532 4.30 -23.23 -18.18
N ASP A 533 3.49 -22.79 -19.13
CA ASP A 533 3.00 -23.57 -20.25
C ASP A 533 4.02 -23.46 -21.39
N LYS A 534 4.70 -24.57 -21.70
CA LYS A 534 5.77 -24.63 -22.72
C LYS A 534 5.29 -24.30 -24.14
N THR A 535 3.97 -24.32 -24.38
CA THR A 535 3.41 -23.87 -25.66
C THR A 535 3.34 -22.35 -25.72
N LYS A 536 2.98 -21.70 -24.61
CA LYS A 536 2.81 -20.24 -24.51
C LYS A 536 4.05 -19.49 -24.03
N SER A 537 5.06 -20.21 -23.57
CA SER A 537 6.31 -19.65 -23.05
C SER A 537 7.51 -20.45 -23.55
N LYS A 538 8.54 -19.76 -24.02
CA LYS A 538 9.77 -20.39 -24.51
C LYS A 538 10.99 -19.61 -24.10
N VAL A 539 11.98 -20.33 -23.56
CA VAL A 539 13.31 -19.78 -23.28
C VAL A 539 14.27 -20.14 -24.39
N HIS A 540 15.05 -19.14 -24.78
CA HIS A 540 16.19 -19.27 -25.67
C HIS A 540 17.46 -18.81 -24.94
N THR A 541 18.59 -19.39 -25.31
CA THR A 541 19.91 -18.90 -24.90
C THR A 541 20.76 -18.73 -26.14
N ILE A 542 21.43 -17.59 -26.24
CA ILE A 542 22.28 -17.25 -27.38
C ILE A 542 23.46 -16.40 -26.89
N GLU A 543 24.59 -16.51 -27.56
CA GLU A 543 25.72 -15.60 -27.41
C GLU A 543 25.80 -14.68 -28.61
N SER A 544 26.01 -13.39 -28.37
CA SER A 544 26.18 -12.37 -29.40
C SER A 544 27.11 -11.28 -28.87
N GLY A 545 28.15 -10.95 -29.64
CA GLY A 545 29.14 -9.94 -29.23
C GLY A 545 29.86 -10.29 -27.92
N GLY A 546 30.06 -11.57 -27.64
CA GLY A 546 30.67 -12.05 -26.39
C GLY A 546 29.77 -11.95 -25.15
N VAL A 547 28.48 -11.62 -25.32
CA VAL A 547 27.51 -11.55 -24.23
C VAL A 547 26.53 -12.71 -24.36
N LYS A 548 26.33 -13.44 -23.25
CA LYS A 548 25.27 -14.45 -23.14
C LYS A 548 23.93 -13.77 -22.82
N TYR A 549 22.92 -14.08 -23.64
CA TYR A 549 21.54 -13.66 -23.44
C TYR A 549 20.67 -14.87 -23.09
N SER A 550 19.88 -14.76 -22.03
CA SER A 550 18.73 -15.63 -21.77
C SER A 550 17.47 -14.85 -22.12
N ILE A 551 16.65 -15.40 -23.02
CA ILE A 551 15.49 -14.70 -23.58
C ILE A 551 14.25 -15.56 -23.33
N LEU A 552 13.30 -15.04 -22.54
CA LEU A 552 11.95 -15.59 -22.40
C LEU A 552 11.02 -14.87 -23.36
N THR A 553 10.35 -15.63 -24.21
CA THR A 553 9.22 -15.16 -25.04
C THR A 553 7.93 -15.72 -24.45
N VAL A 554 6.90 -14.88 -24.36
CA VAL A 554 5.56 -15.28 -23.91
C VAL A 554 4.55 -14.79 -24.93
N ASP A 555 3.73 -15.72 -25.43
CA ASP A 555 2.71 -15.43 -26.43
C ASP A 555 1.57 -16.46 -26.34
N PRO A 556 0.30 -16.04 -26.22
CA PRO A 556 -0.82 -16.97 -26.09
C PRO A 556 -1.05 -17.83 -27.34
N SER A 557 -0.55 -17.42 -28.52
CA SER A 557 -0.63 -18.19 -29.77
C SER A 557 0.49 -19.23 -29.92
N GLY A 558 1.48 -19.22 -29.02
CA GLY A 558 2.64 -20.10 -29.05
C GLY A 558 3.68 -19.77 -30.12
N LYS A 559 3.61 -18.56 -30.69
CA LYS A 559 4.61 -18.04 -31.62
C LYS A 559 5.83 -17.52 -30.86
N HIS A 560 6.94 -18.24 -31.00
CA HIS A 560 8.21 -17.92 -30.34
C HIS A 560 9.35 -17.86 -31.37
N PRO A 561 9.60 -16.69 -31.99
CA PRO A 561 10.67 -16.52 -32.96
C PRO A 561 12.04 -16.93 -32.39
N ALA A 562 12.85 -17.61 -33.18
CA ALA A 562 14.18 -18.01 -32.74
C ALA A 562 15.13 -16.79 -32.75
N PRO A 563 15.92 -16.55 -31.69
CA PRO A 563 16.94 -15.52 -31.73
C PRO A 563 18.09 -15.93 -32.66
N ALA A 564 18.71 -14.95 -33.30
CA ALA A 564 19.91 -15.12 -34.12
C ALA A 564 20.94 -14.03 -33.77
N ASP A 565 22.23 -14.38 -33.84
CA ASP A 565 23.30 -13.39 -33.72
C ASP A 565 23.34 -12.53 -34.98
N ASN A 566 23.49 -11.23 -34.79
CA ASN A 566 23.58 -10.22 -35.83
C ASN A 566 24.63 -9.17 -35.44
N ALA A 567 25.90 -9.52 -35.63
CA ALA A 567 27.05 -8.64 -35.45
C ALA A 567 27.10 -7.94 -34.08
N GLY A 568 26.92 -8.70 -33.00
CA GLY A 568 26.92 -8.17 -31.63
C GLY A 568 25.57 -7.65 -31.14
N THR A 569 24.52 -7.84 -31.93
CA THR A 569 23.13 -7.68 -31.52
C THR A 569 22.38 -9.00 -31.70
N VAL A 570 21.35 -9.25 -30.89
CA VAL A 570 20.45 -10.40 -31.09
C VAL A 570 19.26 -9.94 -31.92
N ALA A 571 19.06 -10.55 -33.09
CA ALA A 571 17.83 -10.43 -33.85
C ALA A 571 16.78 -11.42 -33.30
N LEU A 572 15.56 -10.95 -33.05
CA LEU A 572 14.44 -11.77 -32.59
C LEU A 572 13.18 -11.34 -33.33
N GLY A 573 12.82 -12.07 -34.39
CA GLY A 573 11.77 -11.65 -35.33
C GLY A 573 12.05 -10.25 -35.89
N GLY A 574 11.12 -9.30 -35.70
CA GLY A 574 11.28 -7.92 -36.18
C GLY A 574 12.07 -6.99 -35.23
N GLN A 575 12.56 -7.50 -34.10
CA GLN A 575 13.20 -6.74 -33.03
C GLN A 575 14.72 -6.99 -33.01
N THR A 576 15.48 -5.99 -32.54
CA THR A 576 16.90 -6.16 -32.21
C THR A 576 17.13 -5.87 -30.73
N ILE A 577 18.04 -6.63 -30.12
CA ILE A 577 18.37 -6.55 -28.69
C ILE A 577 19.88 -6.41 -28.56
N LYS A 578 20.36 -5.44 -27.79
CA LYS A 578 21.79 -5.30 -27.48
C LYS A 578 22.02 -4.92 -26.01
N LEU A 579 23.14 -5.35 -25.45
CA LEU A 579 23.67 -4.81 -24.20
C LEU A 579 24.54 -3.58 -24.51
N ASP A 580 24.08 -2.40 -24.11
CA ASP A 580 24.77 -1.12 -24.25
C ASP A 580 25.26 -0.67 -22.86
N GLY A 581 26.52 -0.99 -22.55
CA GLY A 581 27.06 -0.87 -21.19
C GLY A 581 26.31 -1.76 -20.20
N ASN A 582 25.54 -1.16 -19.30
CA ASN A 582 24.72 -1.84 -18.29
C ASN A 582 23.21 -1.80 -18.61
N LYS A 583 22.85 -1.57 -19.88
CA LYS A 583 21.46 -1.41 -20.31
C LYS A 583 21.12 -2.37 -21.44
N ILE A 584 20.02 -3.09 -21.32
CA ILE A 584 19.43 -3.74 -22.49
C ILE A 584 18.66 -2.68 -23.28
N VAL A 585 18.96 -2.59 -24.57
CA VAL A 585 18.33 -1.68 -25.53
C VAL A 585 17.59 -2.50 -26.58
N PHE A 586 16.32 -2.16 -26.77
CA PHE A 586 15.46 -2.72 -27.81
C PHE A 586 15.42 -1.76 -29.01
N GLY A 587 15.73 -2.27 -30.20
CA GLY A 587 15.89 -1.46 -31.42
C GLY A 587 14.63 -0.71 -31.84
N LYS A 588 13.45 -1.28 -31.58
CA LYS A 588 12.16 -0.60 -31.70
C LYS A 588 11.52 -0.57 -30.32
N SER A 589 11.41 0.63 -29.75
CA SER A 589 10.91 0.81 -28.39
C SER A 589 10.13 2.12 -28.29
N ALA A 590 9.24 2.18 -27.30
CA ALA A 590 8.54 3.42 -26.98
C ALA A 590 9.51 4.47 -26.42
N ALA A 591 9.06 5.73 -26.38
CA ALA A 591 9.86 6.80 -25.79
C ALA A 591 10.12 6.53 -24.28
N PRO A 592 11.27 6.96 -23.75
CA PRO A 592 11.53 6.94 -22.31
C PRO A 592 10.43 7.66 -21.53
N LEU A 593 10.09 7.12 -20.36
CA LEU A 593 9.20 7.80 -19.43
C LEU A 593 9.89 9.07 -18.93
N LYS A 594 9.20 10.22 -19.03
CA LYS A 594 9.72 11.53 -18.62
C LYS A 594 9.75 11.72 -17.11
#